data_AF-A0A200J963-F1
#
_entry.id   AF-A0A200J963-F1
#
_cell.length_a   1.000
_cell.length_b   1.000
_cell.length_c   1.000
_cell.angle_alpha   90.00
_cell.angle_beta   90.00
_cell.angle_gamma   90.00
#
_symmetry.space_group_name_H-M   'P 1'
#
loop_
_entity.id
_entity.type
_entity.pdbx_description
1 polymer ?
#
loop_
_entity_poly.entity_id
_entity_poly.type
_entity_poly.pdbx_seq_one_letter_code
_entity_poly.pdbx_strand_id
1 'polypeptide(L)'
;MKKIVLSMLLLFGAVSFQDVTANATEGADVIIQTESVSGEVDQFAKNDFGLALTSILFLEGNNISASDYSLGSAFSMFDGEKTETGTVYYPVYLDGKLEFLYSVRKNELGEYVSSVSRFLVNEVNAAIDSANGEPISFFVKEDDIFYKINDTIEKIFEAPIDEFSNKKSETTELTIEDANETLQSAESNVEEKDISEQTDFVKQDNISKNSKLSRSSVSTAKNYAMINWKINETQGDVPWCAAFVTAAILSNKVDARATRAVDIVNYSYPKLTAKQREQNGVSPQQILAYANYRKTYPKIVESTVSHSVIESNLRKGNALYLGGIGYGSQTSKSRHAFALYGWVDNENPSGGKPYRVYYVWNPWWNYPMTVQGNTLPITIPVPGGGYTWYRTIYNF
;
A
#
# COMPACT_ATOMS: atom_id res chain seq x y z
N MET A 1 -0.35 87.05 -20.84
CA MET A 1 -0.67 86.28 -19.62
C MET A 1 -1.48 85.04 -20.02
N LYS A 2 -1.10 83.89 -19.46
CA LYS A 2 -1.78 82.57 -19.37
C LYS A 2 -3.28 82.58 -19.71
N LYS A 3 -3.88 81.59 -20.36
CA LYS A 3 -3.87 80.15 -20.01
C LYS A 3 -4.22 79.26 -21.22
N ILE A 4 -3.49 78.15 -21.32
CA ILE A 4 -3.76 76.97 -22.15
C ILE A 4 -4.94 76.23 -21.52
N VAL A 5 -5.96 75.88 -22.32
CA VAL A 5 -6.97 74.88 -21.96
C VAL A 5 -6.79 73.72 -22.93
N LEU A 6 -6.23 72.64 -22.39
CA LEU A 6 -5.96 71.38 -23.06
C LEU A 6 -7.27 70.56 -23.08
N SER A 7 -7.74 70.21 -24.27
CA SER A 7 -8.86 69.27 -24.44
C SER A 7 -8.39 67.85 -24.13
N MET A 8 -8.99 67.22 -23.13
CA MET A 8 -8.80 65.79 -22.86
C MET A 8 -9.93 65.04 -23.56
N LEU A 9 -9.62 64.43 -24.70
CA LEU A 9 -10.47 63.43 -25.35
C LEU A 9 -10.41 62.15 -24.49
N LEU A 10 -11.56 61.75 -23.96
CA LEU A 10 -11.79 60.43 -23.37
C LEU A 10 -11.83 59.39 -24.52
N LEU A 11 -10.73 58.66 -24.70
CA LEU A 11 -10.75 57.40 -25.43
C LEU A 11 -11.34 56.32 -24.52
N PHE A 12 -12.56 55.86 -24.87
CA PHE A 12 -13.09 54.58 -24.41
C PHE A 12 -12.28 53.46 -25.08
N GLY A 13 -11.26 52.96 -24.38
CA GLY A 13 -10.65 51.68 -24.69
C GLY A 13 -11.51 50.57 -24.11
N ALA A 14 -12.21 49.83 -24.97
CA ALA A 14 -12.81 48.56 -24.60
C ALA A 14 -11.69 47.59 -24.23
N VAL A 15 -11.49 47.36 -22.93
CA VAL A 15 -10.64 46.27 -22.44
C VAL A 15 -11.47 45.01 -22.60
N SER A 16 -11.21 44.26 -23.67
CA SER A 16 -11.60 42.87 -23.76
C SER A 16 -10.82 42.13 -22.67
N PHE A 17 -11.50 41.79 -21.57
CA PHE A 17 -11.04 40.74 -20.68
C PHE A 17 -11.08 39.45 -21.49
N GLN A 18 -9.94 39.06 -22.04
CA GLN A 18 -9.73 37.65 -22.32
C GLN A 18 -9.68 36.99 -20.95
N ASP A 19 -10.65 36.14 -20.67
CA ASP A 19 -10.50 35.12 -19.66
C ASP A 19 -9.23 34.36 -20.01
N VAL A 20 -8.15 34.64 -19.27
CA VAL A 20 -7.04 33.71 -19.19
C VAL A 20 -7.61 32.53 -18.44
N THR A 21 -8.19 31.59 -19.19
CA THR A 21 -8.20 30.20 -18.75
C THR A 21 -6.74 29.87 -18.50
N ALA A 22 -6.35 29.91 -17.23
CA ALA A 22 -5.19 29.19 -16.78
C ALA A 22 -5.48 27.73 -17.14
N ASN A 23 -4.96 27.29 -18.28
CA ASN A 23 -4.75 25.86 -18.47
C ASN A 23 -3.97 25.43 -17.24
N ALA A 24 -4.53 24.48 -16.49
CA ALA A 24 -3.71 23.69 -15.58
C ALA A 24 -2.48 23.30 -16.41
N THR A 25 -1.28 23.63 -15.91
CA THR A 25 -0.05 23.07 -16.46
C THR A 25 -0.29 21.58 -16.62
N GLU A 26 -0.30 21.11 -17.88
CA GLU A 26 -0.09 19.70 -18.17
C GLU A 26 1.07 19.27 -17.29
N GLY A 27 0.85 18.27 -16.43
CA GLY A 27 1.92 17.71 -15.63
C GLY A 27 3.05 17.30 -16.57
N ALA A 28 4.30 17.46 -16.14
CA ALA A 28 5.42 16.95 -16.94
C ALA A 28 5.21 15.45 -17.16
N ASP A 29 5.37 14.99 -18.41
CA ASP A 29 5.26 13.59 -18.79
C ASP A 29 6.11 12.73 -17.84
N VAL A 30 5.51 11.66 -17.30
CA VAL A 30 6.19 10.75 -16.37
C VAL A 30 6.51 9.46 -17.10
N ILE A 31 7.65 9.45 -17.79
CA ILE A 31 8.05 8.32 -18.64
C ILE A 31 8.65 7.19 -17.80
N ILE A 32 8.03 6.01 -17.82
CA ILE A 32 8.54 4.78 -17.22
C ILE A 32 8.83 3.76 -18.31
N GLN A 33 9.99 3.11 -18.22
CA GLN A 33 10.29 1.87 -18.92
C GLN A 33 9.71 0.69 -18.13
N THR A 34 8.76 -0.02 -18.74
CA THR A 34 7.97 -1.08 -18.10
C THR A 34 7.75 -2.24 -19.06
N GLU A 35 7.47 -3.43 -18.53
CA GLU A 35 6.94 -4.50 -19.37
C GLU A 35 5.49 -4.21 -19.78
N SER A 36 5.10 -4.70 -20.96
CA SER A 36 3.74 -4.58 -21.48
C SER A 36 2.71 -5.19 -20.53
N VAL A 37 1.65 -4.42 -20.26
CA VAL A 37 0.56 -4.81 -19.37
C VAL A 37 -0.58 -5.42 -20.18
N SER A 38 -1.06 -6.61 -19.76
CA SER A 38 -2.15 -7.29 -20.46
C SER A 38 -3.49 -6.53 -20.36
N GLY A 39 -4.32 -6.60 -21.41
CA GLY A 39 -5.66 -5.99 -21.38
C GLY A 39 -6.60 -6.55 -20.30
N GLU A 40 -6.36 -7.78 -19.81
CA GLU A 40 -7.16 -8.40 -18.76
C GLU A 40 -6.99 -7.73 -17.39
N VAL A 41 -5.74 -7.47 -16.99
CA VAL A 41 -5.46 -6.79 -15.70
C VAL A 41 -5.91 -5.34 -15.74
N ASP A 42 -5.74 -4.67 -16.88
CA ASP A 42 -6.27 -3.33 -17.14
C ASP A 42 -7.79 -3.31 -16.97
N GLN A 43 -8.51 -4.24 -17.60
CA GLN A 43 -9.97 -4.28 -17.50
C GLN A 43 -10.44 -4.58 -16.06
N PHE A 44 -9.71 -5.41 -15.32
CA PHE A 44 -9.97 -5.61 -13.90
C PHE A 44 -9.77 -4.31 -13.11
N ALA A 45 -8.63 -3.64 -13.29
CA ALA A 45 -8.30 -2.40 -12.59
C ALA A 45 -9.37 -1.32 -12.79
N LYS A 46 -9.81 -1.11 -14.04
CA LYS A 46 -10.86 -0.12 -14.38
C LYS A 46 -12.19 -0.38 -13.67
N ASN A 47 -12.51 -1.64 -13.39
CA ASN A 47 -13.76 -2.03 -12.73
C ASN A 47 -13.66 -2.05 -11.20
N ASP A 48 -12.49 -2.36 -10.65
CA ASP A 48 -12.26 -2.52 -9.22
C ASP A 48 -11.88 -1.19 -8.52
N PHE A 49 -11.06 -0.37 -9.17
CA PHE A 49 -10.36 0.76 -8.56
C PHE A 49 -11.28 1.74 -7.82
N GLY A 50 -12.43 2.10 -8.38
CA GLY A 50 -13.33 3.07 -7.73
C GLY A 50 -13.80 2.63 -6.34
N LEU A 51 -14.02 1.32 -6.14
CA LEU A 51 -14.40 0.74 -4.86
C LEU A 51 -13.21 0.69 -3.90
N ALA A 52 -12.03 0.31 -4.41
CA ALA A 52 -10.79 0.28 -3.63
C ALA A 52 -10.40 1.70 -3.15
N LEU A 53 -10.44 2.70 -4.02
CA LEU A 53 -10.17 4.10 -3.71
C LEU A 53 -11.12 4.65 -2.64
N THR A 54 -12.43 4.43 -2.80
CA THR A 54 -13.42 4.87 -1.80
C THR A 54 -13.11 4.31 -0.41
N SER A 55 -12.55 3.09 -0.34
CA SER A 55 -12.23 2.42 0.91
C SER A 55 -11.00 3.01 1.61
N ILE A 56 -9.96 3.38 0.87
CA ILE A 56 -8.78 4.04 1.44
C ILE A 56 -9.10 5.49 1.86
N LEU A 57 -9.92 6.21 1.08
CA LEU A 57 -10.35 7.57 1.44
C LEU A 57 -11.20 7.58 2.71
N PHE A 58 -12.08 6.58 2.87
CA PHE A 58 -12.83 6.39 4.10
C PHE A 58 -11.91 6.14 5.31
N LEU A 59 -10.87 5.32 5.15
CA LEU A 59 -9.87 5.05 6.19
C LEU A 59 -9.14 6.33 6.62
N GLU A 60 -8.73 7.17 5.67
CA GLU A 60 -8.04 8.44 5.95
C GLU A 60 -8.96 9.52 6.55
N GLY A 61 -10.27 9.28 6.56
CA GLY A 61 -11.25 10.28 6.99
C GLY A 61 -11.30 11.49 6.06
N ASN A 62 -10.88 11.31 4.80
CA ASN A 62 -10.85 12.37 3.80
C ASN A 62 -12.28 12.63 3.29
N ASN A 63 -12.65 13.92 3.21
CA ASN A 63 -13.92 14.35 2.62
C ASN A 63 -13.79 14.61 1.11
N ILE A 64 -12.61 14.36 0.54
CA ILE A 64 -12.34 14.50 -0.89
C ILE A 64 -13.13 13.42 -1.64
N SER A 65 -13.71 13.78 -2.78
CA SER A 65 -14.48 12.82 -3.57
C SER A 65 -13.52 11.90 -4.32
N ALA A 66 -13.86 10.61 -4.42
CA ALA A 66 -13.14 9.68 -5.30
C ALA A 66 -13.12 10.18 -6.77
N SER A 67 -14.06 11.05 -7.16
CA SER A 67 -14.12 11.69 -8.47
C SER A 67 -13.01 12.71 -8.74
N ASP A 68 -12.36 13.22 -7.70
CA ASP A 68 -11.31 14.24 -7.79
C ASP A 68 -9.93 13.61 -8.04
N TYR A 69 -9.84 12.28 -7.88
CA TYR A 69 -8.65 11.51 -8.18
C TYR A 69 -8.69 11.00 -9.63
N SER A 70 -7.51 10.87 -10.23
CA SER A 70 -7.31 10.16 -11.49
C SER A 70 -6.49 8.90 -11.29
N LEU A 71 -6.83 7.87 -12.06
CA LEU A 71 -6.02 6.67 -12.20
C LEU A 71 -5.08 6.89 -13.37
N GLY A 72 -3.78 6.78 -13.16
CA GLY A 72 -2.80 6.86 -14.23
C GLY A 72 -2.56 5.51 -14.92
N SER A 73 -1.71 5.56 -15.93
CA SER A 73 -1.35 4.44 -16.78
C SER A 73 -0.55 3.37 -16.01
N ALA A 74 -0.89 2.10 -16.24
CA ALA A 74 -0.28 0.96 -15.57
C ALA A 74 1.21 0.80 -15.87
N PHE A 75 2.00 0.39 -14.88
CA PHE A 75 3.39 -0.05 -15.04
C PHE A 75 3.71 -1.26 -14.14
N SER A 76 4.76 -2.01 -14.49
CA SER A 76 5.34 -3.06 -13.66
C SER A 76 6.79 -2.72 -13.31
N MET A 77 7.30 -3.37 -12.28
CA MET A 77 8.73 -3.33 -11.95
C MET A 77 9.39 -4.57 -12.55
N PHE A 78 10.67 -4.46 -12.92
CA PHE A 78 11.48 -5.60 -13.34
C PHE A 78 11.86 -6.45 -12.11
N ASP A 79 11.01 -7.42 -11.77
CA ASP A 79 11.11 -8.28 -10.58
C ASP A 79 11.27 -9.78 -10.90
N GLY A 80 11.41 -10.11 -12.19
CA GLY A 80 11.51 -11.46 -12.72
C GLY A 80 10.17 -12.20 -12.84
N GLU A 81 9.04 -11.59 -12.47
CA GLU A 81 7.71 -12.10 -12.75
C GLU A 81 7.18 -11.57 -14.09
N LYS A 82 6.36 -12.37 -14.77
CA LYS A 82 5.62 -11.88 -15.94
C LYS A 82 4.45 -11.02 -15.47
N THR A 83 4.14 -9.93 -16.17
CA THR A 83 2.99 -9.04 -15.87
C THR A 83 1.63 -9.77 -15.80
N GLU A 84 1.47 -10.93 -16.45
CA GLU A 84 0.27 -11.76 -16.36
C GLU A 84 -0.04 -12.28 -14.95
N THR A 85 0.99 -12.46 -14.13
CA THR A 85 0.92 -12.99 -12.75
C THR A 85 1.56 -12.08 -11.71
N GLY A 86 2.49 -11.23 -12.14
CA GLY A 86 3.23 -10.28 -11.32
C GLY A 86 2.39 -9.11 -10.86
N THR A 87 3.03 -8.19 -10.15
CA THR A 87 2.34 -7.01 -9.62
C THR A 87 2.37 -5.88 -10.63
N VAL A 88 1.19 -5.40 -11.00
CA VAL A 88 1.00 -4.22 -11.83
C VAL A 88 0.54 -3.07 -10.93
N TYR A 89 1.17 -1.91 -11.09
CA TYR A 89 0.90 -0.70 -10.33
C TYR A 89 0.21 0.32 -11.21
N TYR A 90 -0.74 1.03 -10.62
CA TYR A 90 -1.41 2.17 -11.21
C TYR A 90 -1.19 3.35 -10.27
N PRO A 91 -0.55 4.43 -10.74
CA PRO A 91 -0.41 5.63 -9.94
C PRO A 91 -1.78 6.31 -9.76
N VAL A 92 -2.05 6.80 -8.56
CA VAL A 92 -3.29 7.49 -8.22
C VAL A 92 -2.97 8.93 -7.88
N TYR A 93 -3.44 9.84 -8.72
CA TYR A 93 -3.13 11.26 -8.61
C TYR A 93 -4.28 12.05 -8.00
N LEU A 94 -3.93 13.09 -7.24
CA LEU A 94 -4.80 14.17 -6.83
C LEU A 94 -4.10 15.48 -7.17
N ASP A 95 -4.77 16.37 -7.91
CA ASP A 95 -4.20 17.66 -8.33
C ASP A 95 -2.81 17.55 -8.97
N GLY A 96 -2.59 16.49 -9.78
CA GLY A 96 -1.32 16.22 -10.47
C GLY A 96 -0.22 15.59 -9.60
N LYS A 97 -0.47 15.34 -8.31
CA LYS A 97 0.51 14.73 -7.41
C LYS A 97 0.16 13.27 -7.14
N LEU A 98 1.15 12.38 -7.20
CA LEU A 98 0.97 10.98 -6.81
C LEU A 98 0.69 10.88 -5.30
N GLU A 99 -0.45 10.30 -4.95
CA GLU A 99 -0.91 10.17 -3.55
C GLU A 99 -1.02 8.71 -3.10
N PHE A 100 -1.33 7.79 -4.01
CA PHE A 100 -1.37 6.35 -3.74
C PHE A 100 -0.81 5.54 -4.91
N LEU A 101 -0.41 4.31 -4.61
CA LEU A 101 -0.30 3.25 -5.61
C LEU A 101 -1.45 2.27 -5.42
N TYR A 102 -2.18 2.02 -6.51
CA TYR A 102 -3.12 0.92 -6.62
C TYR A 102 -2.40 -0.26 -7.27
N SER A 103 -2.32 -1.39 -6.59
CA SER A 103 -1.64 -2.59 -7.09
C SER A 103 -2.63 -3.70 -7.38
N VAL A 104 -2.39 -4.42 -8.46
CA VAL A 104 -3.17 -5.58 -8.90
C VAL A 104 -2.22 -6.73 -9.20
N ARG A 105 -2.55 -7.93 -8.73
CA ARG A 105 -1.84 -9.16 -9.10
C ARG A 105 -2.75 -10.38 -9.05
N LYS A 106 -2.31 -11.51 -9.59
CA LYS A 106 -3.01 -12.79 -9.39
C LYS A 106 -2.60 -13.43 -8.06
N ASN A 107 -3.55 -14.05 -7.37
CA ASN A 107 -3.27 -14.95 -6.25
C ASN A 107 -2.79 -16.32 -6.76
N GLU A 108 -2.48 -17.24 -5.84
CA GLU A 108 -2.01 -18.60 -6.17
C GLU A 108 -3.03 -19.45 -6.96
N LEU A 109 -4.30 -19.03 -7.01
CA LEU A 109 -5.36 -19.66 -7.81
C LEU A 109 -5.61 -18.96 -9.16
N GLY A 110 -4.82 -17.93 -9.49
CA GLY A 110 -4.94 -17.18 -10.74
C GLY A 110 -6.04 -16.11 -10.73
N GLU A 111 -6.64 -15.80 -9.58
CA GLU A 111 -7.65 -14.76 -9.44
C GLU A 111 -7.01 -13.40 -9.13
N TYR A 112 -7.51 -12.33 -9.74
CA TYR A 112 -7.02 -10.98 -9.43
C TYR A 112 -7.39 -10.56 -8.02
N VAL A 113 -6.41 -9.94 -7.36
CA VAL A 113 -6.52 -9.29 -6.07
C VAL A 113 -5.94 -7.89 -6.16
N SER A 114 -6.45 -6.98 -5.32
CA SER A 114 -6.00 -5.59 -5.33
C SER A 114 -5.70 -5.03 -3.94
N SER A 115 -4.86 -3.99 -3.94
CA SER A 115 -4.50 -3.20 -2.76
C SER A 115 -4.31 -1.73 -3.13
N VAL A 116 -4.58 -0.83 -2.18
CA VAL A 116 -4.25 0.60 -2.29
C VAL A 116 -3.44 0.97 -1.05
N SER A 117 -2.32 1.65 -1.27
CA SER A 117 -1.46 2.11 -0.17
C SER A 117 -0.62 3.31 -0.59
N ARG A 118 0.07 3.91 0.39
CA ARG A 118 1.08 4.96 0.16
C ARG A 118 2.47 4.38 -0.10
N PHE A 119 2.55 3.07 -0.37
CA PHE A 119 3.81 2.41 -0.64
C PHE A 119 4.55 3.06 -1.82
N LEU A 120 5.82 3.42 -1.60
CA LEU A 120 6.71 4.15 -2.50
C LEU A 120 6.23 5.49 -3.04
N VAL A 121 5.14 6.06 -2.53
CA VAL A 121 4.59 7.30 -3.12
C VAL A 121 5.60 8.44 -3.04
N ASN A 122 6.32 8.59 -1.92
CA ASN A 122 7.30 9.66 -1.77
C ASN A 122 8.54 9.41 -2.63
N GLU A 123 8.97 8.16 -2.67
CA GLU A 123 10.14 7.69 -3.38
C GLU A 123 9.97 7.78 -4.90
N VAL A 124 8.79 7.40 -5.41
CA VAL A 124 8.43 7.55 -6.82
C VAL A 124 8.31 9.03 -7.16
N ASN A 125 7.66 9.87 -6.33
CA ASN A 125 7.66 11.32 -6.58
C ASN A 125 9.08 11.90 -6.66
N ALA A 126 9.98 11.50 -5.76
CA ALA A 126 11.38 11.94 -5.78
C ALA A 126 12.14 11.47 -7.03
N ALA A 127 11.87 10.24 -7.50
CA ALA A 127 12.43 9.72 -8.75
C ALA A 127 11.93 10.51 -9.96
N ILE A 128 10.62 10.83 -10.01
CA ILE A 128 10.00 11.64 -11.06
C ILE A 128 10.64 13.04 -11.12
N ASP A 129 10.76 13.70 -9.96
CA ASP A 129 11.40 15.02 -9.86
C ASP A 129 12.86 14.98 -10.33
N SER A 130 13.58 13.88 -10.05
CA SER A 130 14.99 13.71 -10.42
C SER A 130 15.18 13.36 -11.90
N ALA A 131 14.18 12.72 -12.53
CA ALA A 131 14.25 12.28 -13.92
C ALA A 131 14.18 13.44 -14.91
N ASN A 132 13.44 14.51 -14.59
CA ASN A 132 13.30 15.69 -15.44
C ASN A 132 12.92 15.34 -16.90
N GLY A 133 11.97 14.40 -17.07
CA GLY A 133 11.47 13.91 -18.34
C GLY A 133 12.23 12.72 -18.94
N GLU A 134 13.33 12.29 -18.32
CA GLU A 134 14.05 11.07 -18.74
C GLU A 134 13.29 9.79 -18.32
N PRO A 135 13.37 8.69 -19.09
CA PRO A 135 12.74 7.44 -18.70
C PRO A 135 13.29 6.85 -17.40
N ILE A 136 12.38 6.39 -16.53
CA ILE A 136 12.70 5.71 -15.27
C ILE A 136 12.44 4.21 -15.41
N SER A 137 13.38 3.37 -15.01
CA SER A 137 13.17 1.91 -14.87
C SER A 137 13.16 1.54 -13.39
N PHE A 138 12.16 0.77 -12.92
CA PHE A 138 12.11 0.26 -11.54
C PHE A 138 12.48 -1.22 -11.50
N PHE A 139 13.36 -1.61 -10.59
CA PHE A 139 13.86 -2.98 -10.45
C PHE A 139 13.63 -3.51 -9.04
N VAL A 140 13.40 -4.81 -8.93
CA VAL A 140 13.38 -5.52 -7.65
C VAL A 140 14.52 -6.54 -7.63
N LYS A 141 15.46 -6.38 -6.71
CA LYS A 141 16.58 -7.29 -6.51
C LYS A 141 16.63 -7.70 -5.05
N GLU A 142 16.48 -9.00 -4.81
CA GLU A 142 16.51 -9.60 -3.48
C GLU A 142 15.55 -8.93 -2.46
N ASP A 143 14.34 -8.58 -2.87
CA ASP A 143 13.30 -7.85 -2.11
C ASP A 143 13.51 -6.32 -2.01
N ASP A 144 14.71 -5.81 -2.28
CA ASP A 144 14.98 -4.37 -2.36
C ASP A 144 14.49 -3.78 -3.69
N ILE A 145 14.12 -2.50 -3.67
CA ILE A 145 13.61 -1.80 -4.85
C ILE A 145 14.55 -0.65 -5.20
N PHE A 146 14.84 -0.56 -6.50
CA PHE A 146 15.73 0.41 -7.08
C PHE A 146 15.04 1.12 -8.23
N TYR A 147 15.48 2.33 -8.56
CA TYR A 147 15.25 2.90 -9.88
C TYR A 147 16.56 3.13 -10.62
N LYS A 148 16.47 3.17 -11.95
CA LYS A 148 17.53 3.62 -12.85
C LYS A 148 17.04 4.80 -13.68
N ILE A 149 17.83 5.85 -13.72
CA ILE A 149 17.68 6.98 -14.65
C ILE A 149 19.03 7.14 -15.34
N ASN A 150 19.06 6.93 -16.66
CA ASN A 150 20.31 6.87 -17.42
C ASN A 150 21.31 5.89 -16.77
N ASP A 151 22.51 6.33 -16.41
CA ASP A 151 23.54 5.50 -15.75
C ASP A 151 23.58 5.67 -14.22
N THR A 152 22.50 6.20 -13.62
CA THR A 152 22.37 6.34 -12.16
C THR A 152 21.38 5.32 -11.63
N ILE A 153 21.78 4.55 -10.62
CA ILE A 153 20.91 3.65 -9.87
C ILE A 153 20.81 4.15 -8.43
N GLU A 154 19.59 4.21 -7.91
CA GLU A 154 19.33 4.49 -6.50
C GLU A 154 18.40 3.44 -5.89
N LYS A 155 18.71 3.05 -4.65
CA LYS A 155 17.84 2.21 -3.83
C LYS A 155 16.77 3.09 -3.20
N ILE A 156 15.51 2.74 -3.42
CA ILE A 156 14.35 3.44 -2.88
C ILE A 156 13.62 2.66 -1.80
N PHE A 157 13.87 1.35 -1.70
CA PHE A 157 13.32 0.52 -0.64
C PHE A 157 14.31 -0.54 -0.21
N GLU A 158 14.47 -0.68 1.10
CA GLU A 158 15.22 -1.77 1.72
C GLU A 158 14.23 -2.67 2.46
N ALA A 159 14.19 -3.95 2.05
CA ALA A 159 13.28 -4.91 2.64
C ALA A 159 13.77 -5.36 4.02
N PRO A 160 12.92 -5.31 5.07
CA PRO A 160 13.32 -5.78 6.39
C PRO A 160 13.65 -7.29 6.42
N ILE A 161 14.64 -7.66 7.22
CA ILE A 161 15.11 -9.05 7.36
C ILE A 161 13.98 -9.99 7.83
N ASP A 162 13.80 -11.12 7.14
CA ASP A 162 12.96 -12.26 7.60
C ASP A 162 13.84 -13.39 8.16
N GLU A 163 13.39 -14.02 9.26
CA GLU A 163 14.01 -15.18 9.93
C GLU A 163 14.21 -16.37 8.98
N PHE A 164 13.37 -16.47 7.94
CA PHE A 164 13.41 -17.54 6.94
C PHE A 164 14.24 -17.19 5.69
N SER A 165 14.67 -15.93 5.55
CA SER A 165 15.62 -15.56 4.52
C SER A 165 17.03 -15.91 5.01
N ASN A 166 17.70 -16.85 4.34
CA ASN A 166 19.14 -17.08 4.56
C ASN A 166 20.02 -15.91 4.04
N LYS A 167 19.40 -14.79 3.68
CA LYS A 167 20.04 -13.59 3.16
C LYS A 167 20.66 -12.85 4.34
N LYS A 168 21.91 -13.21 4.65
CA LYS A 168 22.79 -12.36 5.43
C LYS A 168 22.84 -11.02 4.69
N SER A 169 22.53 -9.93 5.41
CA SER A 169 22.73 -8.51 5.06
C SER A 169 24.13 -8.22 4.51
N GLU A 170 24.47 -8.71 3.33
CA GLU A 170 25.33 -7.98 2.41
C GLU A 170 24.40 -6.99 1.73
N THR A 171 24.81 -5.72 1.67
CA THR A 171 24.05 -4.68 0.98
C THR A 171 23.78 -5.17 -0.44
N THR A 172 22.52 -5.53 -0.73
CA THR A 172 22.13 -5.85 -2.10
C THR A 172 22.35 -4.58 -2.91
N GLU A 173 23.30 -4.64 -3.83
CA GLU A 173 23.57 -3.59 -4.81
C GLU A 173 23.08 -4.07 -6.17
N LEU A 174 22.23 -3.27 -6.81
CA LEU A 174 21.93 -3.41 -8.22
C LEU A 174 23.00 -2.65 -9.00
N THR A 175 23.73 -3.35 -9.87
CA THR A 175 24.72 -2.71 -10.75
C THR A 175 24.09 -2.27 -12.06
N ILE A 176 24.76 -1.37 -12.78
CA ILE A 176 24.33 -0.94 -14.13
C ILE A 176 24.33 -2.13 -15.10
N GLU A 177 25.28 -3.05 -14.96
CA GLU A 177 25.33 -4.28 -15.76
C GLU A 177 24.10 -5.15 -15.49
N ASP A 178 23.77 -5.43 -14.21
CA ASP A 178 22.57 -6.20 -13.85
C ASP A 178 21.28 -5.59 -14.43
N ALA A 179 21.15 -4.26 -14.32
CA ALA A 179 19.98 -3.55 -14.81
C ALA A 179 19.87 -3.60 -16.34
N ASN A 180 20.99 -3.41 -17.04
CA ASN A 180 21.02 -3.46 -18.51
C ASN A 180 20.78 -4.88 -19.03
N GLU A 181 21.33 -5.91 -18.37
CA GLU A 181 21.04 -7.32 -18.70
C GLU A 181 19.56 -7.64 -18.52
N THR A 182 18.95 -7.16 -17.43
CA THR A 182 17.52 -7.34 -17.16
C THR A 182 16.68 -6.70 -18.26
N LEU A 183 16.95 -5.44 -18.60
CA LEU A 183 16.25 -4.72 -19.69
C LEU A 183 16.43 -5.42 -21.04
N GLN A 184 17.64 -5.86 -21.37
CA GLN A 184 17.93 -6.58 -22.61
C GLN A 184 17.19 -7.92 -22.68
N SER A 185 17.08 -8.63 -21.55
CA SER A 185 16.35 -9.90 -21.48
C SER A 185 14.84 -9.73 -21.69
N ALA A 186 14.30 -8.56 -21.34
CA ALA A 186 12.89 -8.21 -21.48
C ALA A 186 12.58 -7.45 -22.78
N GLU A 187 13.59 -7.06 -23.57
CA GLU A 187 13.52 -6.06 -24.66
C GLU A 187 12.28 -6.19 -25.57
N SER A 188 11.92 -7.41 -25.98
CA SER A 188 10.74 -7.65 -26.83
C SER A 188 9.38 -7.24 -26.23
N ASN A 189 9.31 -7.01 -24.93
CA ASN A 189 8.09 -6.65 -24.18
C ASN A 189 8.25 -5.34 -23.39
N VAL A 190 9.38 -4.65 -23.47
CA VAL A 190 9.58 -3.36 -22.78
C VAL A 190 9.01 -2.23 -23.64
N GLU A 191 8.26 -1.34 -23.00
CA GLU A 191 7.75 -0.12 -23.58
C GLU A 191 8.08 1.09 -22.68
N GLU A 192 8.20 2.26 -23.30
CA GLU A 192 8.20 3.53 -22.60
C GLU A 192 6.78 4.09 -22.57
N LYS A 193 6.30 4.41 -21.37
CA LYS A 193 4.92 4.82 -21.14
C LYS A 193 4.86 6.01 -20.23
N ASP A 194 4.09 7.01 -20.60
CA ASP A 194 3.72 8.08 -19.68
C ASP A 194 2.66 7.56 -18.69
N ILE A 195 3.07 7.37 -17.44
CA ILE A 195 2.19 6.87 -16.39
C ILE A 195 1.24 7.95 -15.83
N SER A 196 1.44 9.22 -16.21
CA SER A 196 0.53 10.31 -15.87
C SER A 196 -0.74 10.33 -16.74
N GLU A 197 -0.70 9.64 -17.89
CA GLU A 197 -1.86 9.50 -18.77
C GLU A 197 -3.06 8.88 -18.04
N GLN A 198 -4.22 9.53 -18.16
CA GLN A 198 -5.41 9.11 -17.44
C GLN A 198 -6.02 7.83 -18.00
N THR A 199 -6.22 6.87 -17.13
CA THR A 199 -6.95 5.63 -17.36
C THR A 199 -8.40 5.80 -16.89
N ASP A 200 -9.35 5.61 -17.82
CA ASP A 200 -10.78 5.60 -17.49
C ASP A 200 -11.10 4.49 -16.49
N PHE A 201 -11.89 4.80 -15.46
CA PHE A 201 -12.35 3.82 -14.47
C PHE A 201 -13.81 4.04 -14.09
N VAL A 202 -14.44 2.99 -13.56
CA VAL A 202 -15.81 3.05 -13.06
C VAL A 202 -15.82 3.84 -11.75
N LYS A 203 -16.21 5.11 -11.83
CA LYS A 203 -16.35 5.99 -10.67
C LYS A 203 -17.38 5.44 -9.70
N GLN A 204 -17.06 5.50 -8.41
CA GLN A 204 -17.97 5.18 -7.33
C GLN A 204 -18.29 6.43 -6.54
N ASP A 205 -19.58 6.59 -6.20
CA ASP A 205 -20.00 7.60 -5.26
C ASP A 205 -19.55 7.21 -3.84
N ASN A 206 -19.14 8.21 -3.05
CA ASN A 206 -18.75 8.01 -1.66
C ASN A 206 -19.82 7.22 -0.88
N ILE A 207 -19.51 5.96 -0.57
CA ILE A 207 -20.35 5.00 0.15
C ILE A 207 -20.62 5.46 1.60
N SER A 208 -19.86 6.45 2.05
CA SER A 208 -19.82 6.99 3.41
C SER A 208 -20.35 8.43 3.52
N LYS A 209 -21.20 8.93 2.60
CA LYS A 209 -21.71 10.33 2.62
C LYS A 209 -22.26 10.82 3.98
N ASN A 210 -22.51 9.92 4.95
CA ASN A 210 -22.85 10.27 6.34
C ASN A 210 -22.09 9.49 7.45
N SER A 211 -21.13 8.62 7.14
CA SER A 211 -20.37 7.91 8.17
C SER A 211 -19.09 8.68 8.50
N LYS A 212 -19.08 9.33 9.66
CA LYS A 212 -17.86 9.91 10.23
C LYS A 212 -17.19 8.87 11.12
N LEU A 213 -15.89 8.66 10.89
CA LEU A 213 -15.07 7.96 11.87
C LEU A 213 -15.14 8.75 13.18
N SER A 214 -15.57 8.05 14.23
CA SER A 214 -15.66 8.59 15.57
C SER A 214 -14.26 8.70 16.17
N ARG A 215 -14.07 9.67 17.07
CA ARG A 215 -12.85 9.79 17.89
C ARG A 215 -12.72 8.68 18.96
N SER A 216 -13.69 7.76 19.05
CA SER A 216 -13.63 6.59 19.93
C SER A 216 -12.49 5.64 19.53
N SER A 217 -12.14 4.72 20.44
CA SER A 217 -11.16 3.65 20.17
C SER A 217 -11.57 2.76 18.99
N VAL A 218 -12.88 2.64 18.72
CA VAL A 218 -13.43 1.90 17.58
C VAL A 218 -14.58 2.70 16.96
N SER A 219 -14.59 2.80 15.64
CA SER A 219 -15.69 3.31 14.82
C SER A 219 -16.44 2.15 14.20
N THR A 220 -17.76 2.10 14.34
CA THR A 220 -18.56 0.98 13.80
C THR A 220 -19.89 1.45 13.22
N ALA A 221 -20.34 0.80 12.15
CA ALA A 221 -21.70 0.85 11.63
C ALA A 221 -22.09 -0.52 11.07
N LYS A 222 -23.26 -0.63 10.42
CA LYS A 222 -23.73 -1.91 9.85
C LYS A 222 -22.71 -2.53 8.88
N ASN A 223 -22.09 -1.71 8.04
CA ASN A 223 -21.20 -2.13 6.96
C ASN A 223 -19.71 -1.86 7.22
N TYR A 224 -19.31 -1.48 8.44
CA TYR A 224 -17.88 -1.34 8.76
C TYR A 224 -17.60 -1.48 10.26
N ALA A 225 -16.36 -1.84 10.58
CA ALA A 225 -15.77 -1.65 11.88
C ALA A 225 -14.29 -1.31 11.71
N MET A 226 -13.81 -0.30 12.43
CA MET A 226 -12.44 0.17 12.32
C MET A 226 -11.92 0.62 13.69
N ILE A 227 -10.80 0.06 14.10
CA ILE A 227 -10.08 0.52 15.29
C ILE A 227 -9.36 1.82 14.95
N ASN A 228 -9.36 2.79 15.86
CA ASN A 228 -8.56 4.01 15.73
C ASN A 228 -7.08 3.65 15.91
N TRP A 229 -6.48 3.17 14.82
CA TRP A 229 -5.18 2.52 14.80
C TRP A 229 -4.05 3.54 14.79
N LYS A 230 -3.11 3.37 15.71
CA LYS A 230 -1.89 4.16 15.84
C LYS A 230 -0.68 3.27 15.62
N ILE A 231 0.18 3.69 14.70
CA ILE A 231 1.47 3.07 14.44
C ILE A 231 2.49 3.79 15.33
N ASN A 232 2.99 3.10 16.35
CA ASN A 232 3.94 3.67 17.32
C ASN A 232 5.40 3.30 17.03
N GLU A 233 5.62 2.27 16.21
CA GLU A 233 6.93 1.77 15.80
C GLU A 233 6.78 0.95 14.52
N THR A 234 7.82 0.93 13.70
CA THR A 234 7.92 0.13 12.48
C THR A 234 9.11 -0.83 12.59
N GLN A 235 9.04 -1.95 11.88
CA GLN A 235 10.10 -2.92 11.76
C GLN A 235 11.19 -2.36 10.83
N GLY A 236 12.39 -2.18 11.39
CA GLY A 236 13.64 -2.03 10.62
C GLY A 236 14.32 -3.39 10.44
N ASP A 237 15.65 -3.44 10.54
CA ASP A 237 16.46 -4.61 10.15
C ASP A 237 16.51 -5.74 11.19
N VAL A 238 15.35 -6.16 11.67
CA VAL A 238 15.19 -7.26 12.62
C VAL A 238 14.00 -8.14 12.23
N PRO A 239 14.06 -9.47 12.43
CA PRO A 239 13.02 -10.41 12.00
C PRO A 239 11.84 -10.49 12.97
N TRP A 240 11.38 -9.34 13.46
CA TRP A 240 10.45 -9.24 14.58
C TRP A 240 9.01 -8.93 14.16
N CYS A 241 8.64 -9.20 12.90
CA CYS A 241 7.32 -8.89 12.35
C CYS A 241 6.17 -9.30 13.29
N ALA A 242 6.23 -10.52 13.82
CA ALA A 242 5.22 -11.05 14.74
C ALA A 242 5.13 -10.26 16.07
N ALA A 243 6.27 -9.77 16.57
CA ALA A 243 6.34 -8.95 17.78
C ALA A 243 5.81 -7.53 17.50
N PHE A 244 6.20 -6.90 16.40
CA PHE A 244 5.68 -5.57 16.00
C PHE A 244 4.16 -5.58 15.83
N VAL A 245 3.62 -6.57 15.12
CA VAL A 245 2.18 -6.76 14.96
C VAL A 245 1.49 -6.94 16.32
N THR A 246 2.01 -7.81 17.17
CA THR A 246 1.42 -8.07 18.49
C THR A 246 1.48 -6.84 19.40
N ALA A 247 2.59 -6.12 19.39
CA ALA A 247 2.78 -4.88 20.14
C ALA A 247 1.78 -3.80 19.70
N ALA A 248 1.58 -3.64 18.40
CA ALA A 248 0.59 -2.72 17.85
C ALA A 248 -0.84 -3.13 18.20
N ILE A 249 -1.19 -4.42 18.10
CA ILE A 249 -2.51 -4.93 18.49
C ILE A 249 -2.78 -4.59 19.97
N LEU A 250 -1.87 -4.93 20.89
CA LEU A 250 -2.04 -4.69 22.33
C LEU A 250 -2.08 -3.20 22.69
N SER A 251 -1.32 -2.37 21.96
CA SER A 251 -1.28 -0.92 22.17
C SER A 251 -2.54 -0.21 21.65
N ASN A 252 -3.26 -0.80 20.70
CA ASN A 252 -4.46 -0.22 20.09
C ASN A 252 -5.78 -0.82 20.59
N LYS A 253 -5.75 -1.68 21.62
CA LYS A 253 -6.96 -2.18 22.29
C LYS A 253 -7.74 -1.05 22.97
N VAL A 254 -9.02 -1.31 23.25
CA VAL A 254 -9.87 -0.39 24.04
C VAL A 254 -9.30 -0.16 25.45
N ASP A 255 -8.75 -1.19 26.09
CA ASP A 255 -8.01 -1.12 27.36
C ASP A 255 -6.50 -0.97 27.11
N ALA A 256 -6.14 -0.14 26.13
CA ALA A 256 -4.80 0.04 25.57
C ALA A 256 -3.66 -0.19 26.56
N ARG A 257 -2.72 -1.06 26.17
CA ARG A 257 -1.56 -1.38 26.98
C ARG A 257 -0.32 -1.11 26.16
N ALA A 258 0.35 -0.01 26.47
CA ALA A 258 1.63 0.34 25.84
C ALA A 258 2.55 -0.89 25.84
N THR A 259 2.95 -1.30 24.64
CA THR A 259 3.74 -2.51 24.38
C THR A 259 4.64 -2.21 23.21
N ARG A 260 5.91 -2.57 23.31
CA ARG A 260 6.86 -2.51 22.21
C ARG A 260 7.28 -3.91 21.78
N ALA A 261 7.69 -4.06 20.52
CA ALA A 261 8.19 -5.30 19.96
C ALA A 261 9.36 -5.84 20.80
N VAL A 262 10.26 -4.94 21.24
CA VAL A 262 11.39 -5.30 22.10
C VAL A 262 10.97 -5.91 23.44
N ASP A 263 9.82 -5.52 24.01
CA ASP A 263 9.33 -6.11 25.26
C ASP A 263 8.91 -7.58 25.06
N ILE A 264 8.30 -7.87 23.91
CA ILE A 264 7.88 -9.21 23.53
C ILE A 264 9.10 -10.08 23.27
N VAL A 265 10.06 -9.60 22.48
CA VAL A 265 11.29 -10.34 22.16
C VAL A 265 12.12 -10.60 23.42
N ASN A 266 12.23 -9.62 24.33
CA ASN A 266 12.91 -9.78 25.63
C ASN A 266 12.24 -10.85 26.49
N TYR A 267 10.90 -10.91 26.51
CA TYR A 267 10.15 -11.93 27.22
C TYR A 267 10.34 -13.32 26.58
N SER A 268 10.35 -13.39 25.25
CA SER A 268 10.51 -14.64 24.50
C SER A 268 11.92 -15.22 24.61
N TYR A 269 12.93 -14.37 24.77
CA TYR A 269 14.35 -14.74 24.81
C TYR A 269 15.09 -14.09 26.00
N PRO A 270 14.74 -14.41 27.26
CA PRO A 270 15.27 -13.73 28.44
C PRO A 270 16.75 -14.04 28.71
N LYS A 271 17.29 -15.09 28.08
CA LYS A 271 18.69 -15.54 28.24
C LYS A 271 19.61 -15.09 27.09
N LEU A 272 19.05 -14.53 26.01
CA LEU A 272 19.84 -14.06 24.87
C LEU A 272 20.31 -12.63 25.10
N THR A 273 21.49 -12.32 24.60
CA THR A 273 22.00 -10.94 24.51
C THR A 273 21.17 -10.12 23.52
N ALA A 274 21.28 -8.78 23.57
CA ALA A 274 20.59 -7.90 22.62
C ALA A 274 20.89 -8.27 21.16
N LYS A 275 22.16 -8.40 20.81
CA LYS A 275 22.61 -8.78 19.45
C LYS A 275 22.10 -10.15 19.00
N GLN A 276 22.01 -11.12 19.90
CA GLN A 276 21.43 -12.43 19.56
C GLN A 276 19.92 -12.32 19.30
N ARG A 277 19.19 -11.49 20.04
CA ARG A 277 17.76 -11.28 19.84
C ARG A 277 17.45 -10.66 18.48
N GLU A 278 18.30 -9.77 17.99
CA GLU A 278 18.17 -9.16 16.64
C GLU A 278 18.23 -10.18 15.50
N GLN A 279 18.65 -11.42 15.77
CA GLN A 279 18.73 -12.50 14.78
C GLN A 279 17.62 -13.56 14.95
N ASN A 280 16.72 -13.40 15.92
CA ASN A 280 15.70 -14.40 16.24
C ASN A 280 14.31 -13.80 16.09
N GLY A 281 13.47 -14.43 15.27
CA GLY A 281 12.06 -14.08 15.17
C GLY A 281 11.26 -14.59 16.37
N VAL A 282 9.98 -14.25 16.43
CA VAL A 282 9.09 -14.69 17.52
C VAL A 282 8.01 -15.62 16.97
N SER A 283 7.99 -16.85 17.47
CA SER A 283 6.99 -17.85 17.08
C SER A 283 5.58 -17.48 17.56
N PRO A 284 4.52 -17.97 16.88
CA PRO A 284 3.15 -17.79 17.33
C PRO A 284 2.89 -18.25 18.76
N GLN A 285 3.54 -19.33 19.21
CA GLN A 285 3.40 -19.84 20.58
C GLN A 285 4.00 -18.87 21.60
N GLN A 286 5.13 -18.22 21.28
CA GLN A 286 5.69 -17.16 22.11
C GLN A 286 4.79 -15.91 22.13
N ILE A 287 4.14 -15.57 21.01
CA ILE A 287 3.11 -14.52 20.97
C ILE A 287 1.94 -14.84 21.90
N LEU A 288 1.40 -16.07 21.84
CA LEU A 288 0.34 -16.50 22.76
C LEU A 288 0.79 -16.44 24.23
N ALA A 289 2.02 -16.88 24.53
CA ALA A 289 2.57 -16.83 25.88
C ALA A 289 2.67 -15.38 26.41
N TYR A 290 3.17 -14.45 25.60
CA TYR A 290 3.24 -13.04 25.96
C TYR A 290 1.85 -12.42 26.14
N ALA A 291 0.92 -12.69 25.22
CA ALA A 291 -0.45 -12.21 25.32
C ALA A 291 -1.17 -12.73 26.57
N ASN A 292 -0.96 -14.01 26.93
CA ASN A 292 -1.46 -14.60 28.18
C ASN A 292 -0.83 -13.95 29.42
N TYR A 293 0.47 -13.66 29.39
CA TYR A 293 1.13 -12.88 30.43
C TYR A 293 0.50 -11.48 30.58
N ARG A 294 0.12 -10.87 29.46
CA ARG A 294 -0.69 -9.64 29.40
C ARG A 294 -2.19 -9.91 29.58
N LYS A 295 -2.64 -11.07 30.06
CA LYS A 295 -4.05 -11.36 30.43
C LYS A 295 -5.07 -11.10 29.32
N THR A 296 -4.72 -11.31 28.05
CA THR A 296 -5.63 -11.12 26.93
C THR A 296 -6.21 -12.42 26.36
N TYR A 297 -5.50 -13.54 26.54
CA TYR A 297 -5.97 -14.89 26.20
C TYR A 297 -6.47 -15.07 24.75
N PRO A 298 -5.64 -14.71 23.75
CA PRO A 298 -5.98 -14.97 22.35
C PRO A 298 -5.91 -16.47 22.01
N LYS A 299 -6.51 -16.81 20.87
CA LYS A 299 -6.44 -18.15 20.27
C LYS A 299 -5.83 -18.08 18.88
N ILE A 300 -5.14 -19.15 18.52
CA ILE A 300 -4.54 -19.38 17.21
C ILE A 300 -5.39 -20.35 16.40
N VAL A 301 -5.51 -20.08 15.10
CA VAL A 301 -6.04 -21.02 14.11
C VAL A 301 -5.14 -21.00 12.87
N GLU A 302 -4.90 -22.17 12.28
CA GLU A 302 -4.11 -22.35 11.06
C GLU A 302 -5.00 -22.20 9.81
N SER A 303 -5.77 -21.12 9.76
CA SER A 303 -6.53 -20.72 8.59
C SER A 303 -6.86 -19.22 8.60
N THR A 304 -7.29 -18.71 7.45
CA THR A 304 -8.15 -17.53 7.42
C THR A 304 -9.45 -17.83 8.19
N VAL A 305 -9.90 -16.88 9.02
CA VAL A 305 -11.18 -16.98 9.74
C VAL A 305 -12.34 -16.44 8.90
N SER A 306 -13.58 -16.85 9.21
CA SER A 306 -14.75 -16.30 8.54
C SER A 306 -14.91 -14.80 8.79
N HIS A 307 -15.57 -14.11 7.87
CA HIS A 307 -15.87 -12.69 8.05
C HIS A 307 -16.66 -12.39 9.34
N SER A 308 -17.57 -13.28 9.75
CA SER A 308 -18.30 -13.12 11.01
C SER A 308 -17.37 -13.12 12.24
N VAL A 309 -16.29 -13.90 12.21
CA VAL A 309 -15.27 -13.87 13.27
C VAL A 309 -14.52 -12.54 13.24
N ILE A 310 -14.12 -12.08 12.05
CA ILE A 310 -13.47 -10.77 11.85
C ILE A 310 -14.33 -9.64 12.41
N GLU A 311 -15.59 -9.57 11.98
CA GLU A 311 -16.57 -8.57 12.42
C GLU A 311 -16.73 -8.57 13.94
N SER A 312 -16.95 -9.76 14.53
CA SER A 312 -17.18 -9.88 15.98
C SER A 312 -15.98 -9.44 16.83
N ASN A 313 -14.76 -9.56 16.33
CA ASN A 313 -13.54 -9.12 17.01
C ASN A 313 -13.34 -7.61 16.84
N LEU A 314 -13.39 -7.11 15.60
CA LEU A 314 -13.13 -5.71 15.30
C LEU A 314 -14.17 -4.77 15.93
N ARG A 315 -15.45 -5.17 15.99
CA ARG A 315 -16.49 -4.41 16.70
C ARG A 315 -16.23 -4.28 18.21
N LYS A 316 -15.49 -5.21 18.80
CA LYS A 316 -15.07 -5.17 20.21
C LYS A 316 -13.73 -4.44 20.40
N GLY A 317 -13.13 -3.92 19.32
CA GLY A 317 -11.81 -3.31 19.35
C GLY A 317 -10.67 -4.30 19.47
N ASN A 318 -10.89 -5.55 19.05
CA ASN A 318 -9.84 -6.57 19.00
C ASN A 318 -9.36 -6.72 17.57
N ALA A 319 -8.20 -6.13 17.25
CA ALA A 319 -7.50 -6.39 16.00
C ALA A 319 -7.05 -7.86 15.94
N LEU A 320 -6.85 -8.35 14.72
CA LEU A 320 -6.41 -9.72 14.47
C LEU A 320 -4.98 -9.70 13.95
N TYR A 321 -4.20 -10.69 14.38
CA TYR A 321 -2.92 -11.02 13.78
C TYR A 321 -3.17 -11.88 12.54
N LEU A 322 -2.54 -11.53 11.44
CA LEU A 322 -2.52 -12.32 10.21
C LEU A 322 -1.12 -12.91 10.02
N GLY A 323 -1.03 -14.23 9.92
CA GLY A 323 0.17 -14.90 9.43
C GLY A 323 0.06 -15.14 7.94
N GLY A 324 1.08 -14.72 7.20
CA GLY A 324 1.23 -14.83 5.76
C GLY A 324 2.29 -15.87 5.34
N ILE A 325 2.02 -16.62 4.27
CA ILE A 325 3.02 -17.41 3.54
C ILE A 325 3.29 -16.69 2.22
N GLY A 326 4.56 -16.39 1.95
CA GLY A 326 4.94 -15.63 0.76
C GLY A 326 4.82 -16.42 -0.54
N TYR A 327 4.38 -15.74 -1.61
CA TYR A 327 4.25 -16.26 -2.97
C TYR A 327 4.66 -15.22 -4.02
N GLY A 328 5.14 -15.71 -5.15
CA GLY A 328 5.80 -14.89 -6.17
C GLY A 328 7.33 -14.91 -6.04
N SER A 329 8.05 -14.30 -6.98
CA SER A 329 9.50 -14.43 -7.12
C SER A 329 10.26 -14.01 -5.85
N GLN A 330 9.91 -12.86 -5.27
CA GLN A 330 10.69 -12.27 -4.18
C GLN A 330 10.30 -12.84 -2.81
N THR A 331 9.00 -12.94 -2.54
CA THR A 331 8.52 -13.42 -1.23
C THR A 331 8.45 -14.95 -1.08
N SER A 332 8.74 -15.74 -2.13
CA SER A 332 8.60 -17.20 -2.06
C SER A 332 9.35 -17.81 -0.87
N LYS A 333 8.69 -18.68 -0.11
CA LYS A 333 9.21 -19.37 1.09
C LYS A 333 9.46 -18.49 2.32
N SER A 334 9.09 -17.21 2.28
CA SER A 334 9.10 -16.33 3.46
C SER A 334 7.83 -16.47 4.31
N ARG A 335 7.89 -16.03 5.57
CA ARG A 335 6.71 -15.88 6.43
C ARG A 335 6.68 -14.48 7.00
N HIS A 336 5.50 -13.87 6.99
CA HIS A 336 5.35 -12.52 7.51
C HIS A 336 4.09 -12.35 8.35
N ALA A 337 4.07 -11.32 9.19
CA ALA A 337 2.97 -10.99 10.06
C ALA A 337 2.37 -9.63 9.70
N PHE A 338 1.04 -9.54 9.76
CA PHE A 338 0.29 -8.30 9.55
C PHE A 338 -0.77 -8.11 10.65
N ALA A 339 -1.25 -6.89 10.84
CA ALA A 339 -2.42 -6.62 11.67
C ALA A 339 -3.64 -6.30 10.81
N LEU A 340 -4.77 -6.96 11.07
CA LEU A 340 -6.09 -6.58 10.55
C LEU A 340 -6.80 -5.77 11.63
N TYR A 341 -7.08 -4.50 11.35
CA TYR A 341 -7.64 -3.57 12.34
C TYR A 341 -8.94 -2.92 11.90
N GLY A 342 -9.43 -3.25 10.70
CA GLY A 342 -10.74 -2.81 10.25
C GLY A 342 -11.21 -3.49 8.97
N TRP A 343 -12.47 -3.23 8.63
CA TRP A 343 -13.08 -3.64 7.37
C TRP A 343 -14.20 -2.69 6.98
N VAL A 344 -14.51 -2.66 5.68
CA VAL A 344 -15.68 -2.00 5.11
C VAL A 344 -16.30 -2.90 4.04
N ASP A 345 -17.62 -3.00 4.05
CA ASP A 345 -18.42 -3.56 2.96
C ASP A 345 -19.03 -2.40 2.17
N ASN A 346 -18.52 -2.26 0.96
CA ASN A 346 -19.00 -1.35 -0.05
C ASN A 346 -20.18 -1.97 -0.78
N GLU A 347 -21.18 -1.14 -1.11
CA GLU A 347 -22.27 -1.56 -1.97
C GLU A 347 -21.70 -1.95 -3.33
N ASN A 348 -22.14 -3.10 -3.85
CA ASN A 348 -21.73 -3.57 -5.15
C ASN A 348 -22.74 -3.03 -6.19
N PRO A 349 -22.32 -2.15 -7.12
CA PRO A 349 -23.24 -1.54 -8.09
C PRO A 349 -23.95 -2.56 -8.98
N SER A 350 -23.31 -3.71 -9.22
CA SER A 350 -23.85 -4.81 -10.03
C SER A 350 -24.82 -5.70 -9.26
N GLY A 351 -25.09 -5.41 -7.98
CA GLY A 351 -25.83 -6.26 -7.07
C GLY A 351 -25.00 -7.46 -6.58
N GLY A 352 -25.52 -8.19 -5.59
CA GLY A 352 -24.88 -9.39 -5.03
C GLY A 352 -24.14 -9.15 -3.72
N LYS A 353 -23.02 -9.86 -3.51
CA LYS A 353 -22.23 -9.73 -2.28
C LYS A 353 -21.57 -8.34 -2.26
N PRO A 354 -21.50 -7.69 -1.09
CA PRO A 354 -20.80 -6.42 -0.97
C PRO A 354 -19.34 -6.58 -1.36
N TYR A 355 -18.79 -5.50 -1.91
CA TYR A 355 -17.37 -5.40 -2.16
C TYR A 355 -16.66 -5.14 -0.83
N ARG A 356 -15.92 -6.14 -0.35
CA ARG A 356 -15.32 -6.15 0.96
C ARG A 356 -13.87 -5.70 0.86
N VAL A 357 -13.51 -4.77 1.73
CA VAL A 357 -12.13 -4.34 1.92
C VAL A 357 -11.71 -4.54 3.36
N TYR A 358 -10.49 -5.04 3.55
CA TYR A 358 -9.83 -5.16 4.83
C TYR A 358 -8.78 -4.06 4.99
N TYR A 359 -8.71 -3.48 6.19
CA TYR A 359 -7.67 -2.52 6.56
C TYR A 359 -6.55 -3.25 7.28
N VAL A 360 -5.40 -3.30 6.62
CA VAL A 360 -4.24 -4.11 7.03
C VAL A 360 -3.07 -3.18 7.30
N TRP A 361 -2.31 -3.48 8.34
CA TRP A 361 -1.03 -2.84 8.62
C TRP A 361 0.11 -3.84 8.46
N ASN A 362 1.08 -3.49 7.62
CA ASN A 362 2.36 -4.18 7.50
C ASN A 362 3.36 -3.48 8.43
N PRO A 363 4.03 -4.20 9.36
CA PRO A 363 4.96 -3.60 10.30
C PRO A 363 6.14 -2.88 9.64
N TRP A 364 6.43 -3.12 8.36
CA TRP A 364 7.45 -2.40 7.59
C TRP A 364 7.12 -0.92 7.39
N TRP A 365 5.85 -0.52 7.46
CA TRP A 365 5.40 0.80 7.00
C TRP A 365 4.77 1.63 8.11
N ASN A 366 4.91 2.94 8.02
CA ASN A 366 4.27 3.90 8.92
C ASN A 366 2.86 4.32 8.46
N TYR A 367 2.29 3.61 7.48
CA TYR A 367 0.94 3.79 6.96
C TYR A 367 0.25 2.42 6.79
N PRO A 368 -1.09 2.40 6.77
CA PRO A 368 -1.87 1.21 6.45
C PRO A 368 -2.05 0.98 4.94
N MET A 369 -2.65 -0.16 4.59
CA MET A 369 -3.10 -0.49 3.24
C MET A 369 -4.53 -1.05 3.26
N THR A 370 -5.20 -1.00 2.11
CA THR A 370 -6.43 -1.75 1.86
C THR A 370 -6.14 -3.05 1.15
N VAL A 371 -6.87 -4.12 1.48
CA VAL A 371 -6.78 -5.42 0.79
C VAL A 371 -8.18 -5.87 0.38
N GLN A 372 -8.35 -6.28 -0.88
CA GLN A 372 -9.60 -6.88 -1.36
C GLN A 372 -9.91 -8.17 -0.59
N GLY A 373 -11.12 -8.26 -0.01
CA GLY A 373 -11.52 -9.33 0.90
C GLY A 373 -12.52 -10.34 0.32
N ASN A 374 -12.88 -10.24 -0.96
CA ASN A 374 -13.86 -11.12 -1.62
C ASN A 374 -13.24 -12.36 -2.28
N THR A 375 -11.99 -12.25 -2.73
CA THR A 375 -11.26 -13.28 -3.47
C THR A 375 -10.56 -14.23 -2.51
N LEU A 376 -10.62 -15.55 -2.76
CA LEU A 376 -10.00 -16.56 -1.91
C LEU A 376 -8.91 -17.32 -2.67
N PRO A 377 -7.76 -17.64 -2.06
CA PRO A 377 -7.35 -17.22 -0.74
C PRO A 377 -7.14 -15.70 -0.67
N ILE A 378 -7.40 -15.12 0.51
CA ILE A 378 -7.07 -13.70 0.74
C ILE A 378 -5.55 -13.59 0.76
N THR A 379 -5.03 -12.75 -0.12
CA THR A 379 -3.62 -12.43 -0.20
C THR A 379 -3.40 -10.98 0.14
N ILE A 380 -2.23 -10.68 0.69
CA ILE A 380 -1.79 -9.34 1.04
C ILE A 380 -0.67 -8.98 0.06
N PRO A 381 -0.95 -8.18 -0.98
CA PRO A 381 0.06 -7.79 -1.95
C PRO A 381 1.17 -6.99 -1.27
N VAL A 382 2.40 -7.32 -1.63
CA VAL A 382 3.60 -6.52 -1.32
C VAL A 382 4.44 -6.44 -2.60
N PRO A 383 5.47 -5.60 -2.69
CA PRO A 383 6.28 -5.51 -3.90
C PRO A 383 6.99 -6.83 -4.23
N GLY A 384 7.07 -7.15 -5.52
CA GLY A 384 7.70 -8.40 -6.01
C GLY A 384 7.02 -9.69 -5.53
N GLY A 385 5.82 -9.58 -4.92
CA GLY A 385 5.25 -10.71 -4.22
C GLY A 385 4.00 -10.39 -3.42
N GLY A 386 3.78 -11.18 -2.39
CA GLY A 386 2.52 -11.18 -1.66
C GLY A 386 2.45 -12.32 -0.68
N TYR A 387 1.54 -12.21 0.27
CA TYR A 387 1.40 -13.20 1.32
C TYR A 387 -0.01 -13.77 1.36
N THR A 388 -0.12 -15.09 1.19
CA THR A 388 -1.37 -15.82 1.41
C THR A 388 -1.68 -15.88 2.90
N TRP A 389 -2.83 -15.36 3.32
CA TRP A 389 -3.27 -15.40 4.71
C TRP A 389 -3.64 -16.84 5.12
N TYR A 390 -2.74 -17.49 5.87
CA TYR A 390 -2.89 -18.88 6.28
C TYR A 390 -3.11 -19.08 7.77
N ARG A 391 -2.83 -18.07 8.61
CA ARG A 391 -2.95 -18.18 10.08
C ARG A 391 -3.60 -16.95 10.68
N THR A 392 -4.41 -17.15 11.71
CA THR A 392 -5.02 -16.06 12.47
C THR A 392 -4.75 -16.23 13.96
N ILE A 393 -4.29 -15.18 14.63
CA ILE A 393 -4.38 -15.06 16.09
C ILE A 393 -5.40 -13.96 16.38
N TYR A 394 -6.40 -14.25 17.22
CA TYR A 394 -7.48 -13.31 17.50
C TYR A 394 -7.99 -13.48 18.93
N ASN A 395 -8.90 -12.60 19.35
CA ASN A 395 -9.32 -12.46 20.75
C ASN A 395 -8.16 -12.02 21.68
N PHE A 396 -7.29 -11.14 21.16
CA PHE A 396 -6.33 -10.39 21.96
C PHE A 396 -7.02 -9.48 22.97
#